data_AF-A0A419VX78-F1
#
_entry.id   AF-A0A419VX78-F1
#
_cell.length_a   1.000
_cell.length_b   1.000
_cell.length_c   1.000
_cell.angle_alpha   90.00
_cell.angle_beta   90.00
_cell.angle_gamma   90.00
#
_symmetry.space_group_name_H-M   'P 1'
#
loop_
_entity.id
_entity.type
_entity.pdbx_description
1 polymer ?
#
loop_
_entity_poly.entity_id
_entity_poly.type
_entity_poly.pdbx_seq_one_letter_code
_entity_poly.pdbx_strand_id
1 'polypeptide(L)'
;MKNLAIALLLCLLSLGSFAQPHKDKQEDWELYKAKRVSYMTEKMQLTPEEAQKFWPIYNEFDKARWECHEKRRSLEREVKDNYSSISEADSKKMNEEIVGLYLKESQLVKTYNDQFLKVLPAKKVILVGPTEDEFRFKMIREFRQKREEEDKK
;
A
#
# COMPACT_ATOMS: atom_id res chain seq x y z
N MET A 1 9.62 -6.59 59.02
CA MET A 1 10.18 -7.29 57.82
C MET A 1 9.13 -7.95 56.93
N LYS A 2 8.02 -8.50 57.47
CA LYS A 2 6.94 -9.12 56.66
C LYS A 2 6.23 -8.15 55.69
N ASN A 3 6.03 -6.89 56.10
CA ASN A 3 5.34 -5.88 55.28
C ASN A 3 6.21 -5.35 54.13
N LEU A 4 7.55 -5.39 54.28
CA LEU A 4 8.51 -5.03 53.23
C LEU A 4 8.55 -6.08 52.12
N ALA A 5 8.42 -7.37 52.47
CA ALA A 5 8.36 -8.46 51.49
C ALA A 5 7.09 -8.39 50.62
N ILE A 6 5.95 -8.00 51.20
CA ILE A 6 4.67 -7.86 50.49
C ILE A 6 4.72 -6.67 49.50
N ALA A 7 5.33 -5.55 49.91
CA ALA A 7 5.53 -4.39 49.05
C ALA A 7 6.45 -4.71 47.86
N LEU A 8 7.51 -5.50 48.08
CA LEU A 8 8.40 -5.96 47.01
C LEU A 8 7.72 -6.93 46.04
N LEU A 9 6.83 -7.80 46.53
CA LEU A 9 6.06 -8.73 45.71
C LEU A 9 5.03 -8.01 44.81
N LEU A 10 4.40 -6.94 45.32
CA LEU A 10 3.47 -6.10 44.57
C LEU A 10 4.17 -5.27 43.48
N CYS A 11 5.39 -4.81 43.71
CA CYS A 11 6.20 -4.12 42.69
C CYS A 11 6.71 -5.06 41.57
N LEU A 12 6.84 -6.36 41.82
CA LEU A 12 7.23 -7.34 40.80
C LEU A 12 6.06 -7.70 39.87
N LEU A 13 4.82 -7.58 40.34
CA LEU A 13 3.61 -7.83 39.54
C LEU A 13 3.24 -6.67 38.60
N SER A 14 3.71 -5.44 38.86
CA SER A 14 3.46 -4.29 37.97
C SER A 14 4.39 -4.21 36.76
N LEU A 15 5.47 -5.01 36.72
CA LEU A 15 6.37 -5.11 35.57
C LEU A 15 5.79 -5.90 34.38
N GLY A 16 4.66 -6.60 34.58
CA GLY A 16 3.97 -7.35 33.53
C GLY A 16 2.99 -6.54 32.66
N SER A 17 2.73 -5.26 32.98
CA SER A 17 1.61 -4.50 32.38
C SER A 17 1.97 -3.53 31.25
N PHE A 18 3.17 -3.63 30.66
CA PHE A 18 3.57 -2.81 29.51
C PHE A 18 3.97 -3.65 28.30
N ALA A 19 3.06 -4.49 27.83
CA ALA A 19 3.15 -5.08 26.49
C ALA A 19 1.78 -4.95 25.81
N GLN A 20 1.38 -3.72 25.50
CA GLN A 20 0.35 -3.54 24.47
C GLN A 20 0.98 -4.01 23.14
N PRO A 21 0.32 -4.91 22.38
CA PRO A 21 0.81 -5.30 21.08
C PRO A 21 0.66 -4.09 20.17
N HIS A 22 1.71 -3.29 20.07
CA HIS A 22 1.80 -2.27 19.06
C HIS A 22 1.96 -3.03 17.74
N LYS A 23 0.87 -3.19 17.00
CA LYS A 23 0.91 -3.73 15.64
C LYS A 23 1.93 -2.92 14.86
N ASP A 24 3.03 -3.57 14.51
CA ASP A 24 4.07 -2.95 13.74
C ASP A 24 3.57 -2.76 12.31
N LYS A 25 3.21 -1.51 11.97
CA LYS A 25 2.77 -1.14 10.62
C LYS A 25 3.83 -1.45 9.57
N GLN A 26 5.10 -1.51 9.97
CA GLN A 26 6.19 -1.89 9.08
C GLN A 26 6.16 -3.38 8.75
N GLU A 27 5.87 -4.24 9.73
CA GLU A 27 5.75 -5.69 9.53
C GLU A 27 4.57 -6.02 8.58
N ASP A 28 3.41 -5.39 8.78
CA ASP A 28 2.25 -5.56 7.89
C ASP A 28 2.56 -5.13 6.44
N TRP A 29 3.38 -4.10 6.25
CA TRP A 29 3.78 -3.60 4.93
C TRP A 29 4.76 -4.54 4.22
N GLU A 30 5.76 -5.06 4.93
CA GLU A 30 6.70 -6.02 4.35
C GLU A 30 6.00 -7.35 4.03
N LEU A 31 5.06 -7.79 4.88
CA LEU A 31 4.20 -8.95 4.59
C LEU A 31 3.35 -8.72 3.33
N TYR A 32 2.79 -7.52 3.17
CA TYR A 32 2.04 -7.15 1.96
C TYR A 32 2.89 -7.25 0.70
N LYS A 33 4.12 -6.70 0.72
CA LYS A 33 5.05 -6.79 -0.42
C LYS A 33 5.43 -8.23 -0.73
N ALA A 34 5.75 -9.03 0.29
CA ALA A 34 6.12 -10.43 0.10
C ALA A 34 4.96 -11.23 -0.54
N LYS A 35 3.73 -11.03 -0.04
CA LYS A 35 2.53 -11.62 -0.63
C LYS A 35 2.33 -11.17 -2.08
N ARG A 36 2.59 -9.90 -2.40
CA ARG A 36 2.50 -9.38 -3.77
C ARG A 36 3.48 -10.08 -4.70
N VAL A 37 4.74 -10.19 -4.27
CA VAL A 37 5.80 -10.83 -5.05
C VAL A 37 5.45 -12.28 -5.37
N SER A 38 5.05 -13.05 -4.35
CA SER A 38 4.63 -14.44 -4.52
C SER A 38 3.41 -14.55 -5.44
N TYR A 39 2.37 -13.74 -5.21
CA TYR A 39 1.12 -13.80 -5.96
C TYR A 39 1.32 -13.48 -7.44
N MET A 40 2.02 -12.38 -7.75
CA MET A 40 2.26 -11.99 -9.14
C MET A 40 3.15 -13.00 -9.88
N THR A 41 4.21 -13.48 -9.22
CA THR A 41 5.13 -14.48 -9.81
C THR A 41 4.37 -15.76 -10.19
N GLU A 42 3.48 -16.24 -9.31
CA GLU A 42 2.66 -17.43 -9.55
C GLU A 42 1.61 -17.18 -10.66
N LYS A 43 0.82 -16.10 -10.54
CA LYS A 43 -0.27 -15.80 -11.49
C LYS A 43 0.21 -15.51 -12.89
N MET A 44 1.33 -14.81 -13.03
CA MET A 44 1.93 -14.50 -14.33
C MET A 44 2.89 -15.58 -14.81
N GLN A 45 3.14 -16.63 -14.00
CA GLN A 45 4.09 -17.71 -14.27
C GLN A 45 5.47 -17.18 -14.67
N LEU A 46 6.00 -16.24 -13.89
CA LEU A 46 7.31 -15.65 -14.17
C LEU A 46 8.40 -16.70 -13.92
N THR A 47 9.30 -16.90 -14.90
CA THR A 47 10.53 -17.66 -14.64
C THR A 47 11.47 -16.85 -13.75
N PRO A 48 12.46 -17.48 -13.09
CA PRO A 48 13.46 -16.74 -12.31
C PRO A 48 14.14 -15.61 -13.11
N GLU A 49 14.48 -15.86 -14.37
CA GLU A 49 15.14 -14.88 -15.25
C GLU A 49 14.22 -13.73 -15.65
N GLU A 50 12.94 -14.02 -15.89
CA GLU A 50 11.92 -13.00 -16.15
C GLU A 50 11.66 -12.15 -14.91
N ALA A 51 11.50 -12.79 -13.75
CA ALA A 51 11.26 -12.11 -12.47
C ALA A 51 12.42 -11.16 -12.12
N GLN A 52 13.67 -11.60 -12.31
CA GLN A 52 14.86 -10.77 -12.06
C GLN A 52 14.85 -9.46 -12.88
N LYS A 53 14.30 -9.49 -14.10
CA LYS A 53 14.20 -8.32 -14.99
C LYS A 53 12.93 -7.50 -14.76
N PHE A 54 11.83 -8.17 -14.41
CA PHE A 54 10.52 -7.54 -14.21
C PHE A 54 10.45 -6.70 -12.93
N TRP A 55 10.91 -7.25 -11.79
CA TRP A 55 10.72 -6.62 -10.49
C TRP A 55 11.35 -5.22 -10.35
N PRO A 56 12.56 -4.94 -10.87
CA PRO A 56 13.11 -3.58 -10.83
C PRO A 56 12.19 -2.55 -11.52
N ILE A 57 11.71 -2.88 -12.73
CA ILE A 57 10.81 -2.02 -13.50
C ILE A 57 9.46 -1.86 -12.78
N TYR A 58 8.93 -2.95 -12.24
CA TYR A 58 7.68 -2.93 -11.51
C TYR A 58 7.74 -2.07 -10.25
N ASN A 59 8.84 -2.16 -9.50
CA ASN A 59 9.02 -1.39 -8.27
C ASN A 59 9.11 0.12 -8.56
N GLU A 60 9.78 0.51 -9.65
CA GLU A 60 9.81 1.90 -10.11
C GLU A 60 8.42 2.40 -10.54
N PHE A 61 7.68 1.57 -11.30
CA PHE A 61 6.30 1.85 -11.68
C PHE A 61 5.40 2.05 -10.46
N ASP A 62 5.43 1.10 -9.53
CA ASP A 62 4.61 1.10 -8.31
C ASP A 62 4.88 2.34 -7.46
N LYS A 63 6.16 2.68 -7.27
CA LYS A 63 6.55 3.90 -6.55
C LYS A 63 6.02 5.17 -7.24
N ALA A 64 6.27 5.32 -8.54
CA ALA A 64 5.85 6.50 -9.28
C ALA A 64 4.31 6.65 -9.32
N ARG A 65 3.60 5.52 -9.45
CA ARG A 65 2.14 5.47 -9.40
C ARG A 65 1.62 5.83 -8.01
N TRP A 66 2.24 5.30 -6.96
CA TRP A 66 1.89 5.61 -5.57
C TRP A 66 2.05 7.10 -5.25
N GLU A 67 3.17 7.71 -5.64
CA GLU A 67 3.39 9.16 -5.45
C GLU A 67 2.31 10.00 -6.15
N CYS A 68 1.93 9.60 -7.37
CA CYS A 68 0.88 10.29 -8.12
C CYS A 68 -0.50 10.14 -7.44
N HIS A 69 -0.83 8.92 -7.01
CA HIS A 69 -2.06 8.64 -6.28
C HIS A 69 -2.10 9.36 -4.93
N GLU A 70 -1.01 9.41 -4.17
CA GLU A 70 -0.99 10.07 -2.87
C GLU A 70 -1.20 11.58 -3.02
N LYS A 71 -0.52 12.19 -3.98
CA LYS A 71 -0.72 13.61 -4.29
C LYS A 71 -2.17 13.91 -4.67
N ARG A 72 -2.76 13.09 -5.55
CA ARG A 72 -4.16 13.24 -5.97
C ARG A 72 -5.12 13.09 -4.79
N ARG A 73 -4.94 12.05 -3.97
CA ARG A 73 -5.77 11.83 -2.77
C ARG A 73 -5.65 12.98 -1.78
N SER A 74 -4.47 13.57 -1.62
CA SER A 74 -4.28 14.73 -0.75
C SER A 74 -5.09 15.93 -1.23
N LEU A 75 -5.02 16.25 -2.52
CA LEU A 75 -5.78 17.34 -3.12
C LEU A 75 -7.30 17.10 -3.06
N GLU A 76 -7.75 15.88 -3.37
CA GLU A 76 -9.16 15.52 -3.29
C GLU A 76 -9.70 15.63 -1.84
N ARG A 77 -8.88 15.29 -0.83
CA ARG A 77 -9.21 15.50 0.59
C ARG A 77 -9.29 16.99 0.93
N GLU A 78 -8.31 17.78 0.50
CA GLU A 78 -8.31 19.23 0.74
C GLU A 78 -9.56 19.90 0.16
N VAL A 79 -9.94 19.54 -1.07
CA VAL A 79 -11.17 20.01 -1.72
C VAL A 79 -12.40 19.59 -0.92
N LYS A 80 -12.48 18.34 -0.48
CA LYS A 80 -13.61 17.84 0.30
C LYS A 80 -13.75 18.56 1.64
N ASP A 81 -12.65 18.78 2.34
CA ASP A 81 -12.64 19.31 3.71
C ASP A 81 -12.86 20.84 3.73
N ASN A 82 -12.49 21.54 2.66
CA ASN A 82 -12.54 23.01 2.57
C ASN A 82 -13.47 23.55 1.47
N TYR A 83 -14.36 22.72 0.92
CA TYR A 83 -15.13 23.05 -0.29
C TYR A 83 -15.77 24.46 -0.27
N SER A 84 -16.39 24.85 0.84
CA SER A 84 -17.09 26.14 0.98
C SER A 84 -16.17 27.36 1.12
N SER A 85 -14.88 27.17 1.39
CA SER A 85 -13.91 28.25 1.63
C SER A 85 -12.87 28.42 0.50
N ILE A 86 -12.85 27.52 -0.48
CA ILE A 86 -11.93 27.59 -1.61
C ILE A 86 -12.42 28.65 -2.60
N SER A 87 -11.53 29.52 -3.05
CA SER A 87 -11.86 30.54 -4.05
C SER A 87 -12.09 29.92 -5.44
N GLU A 88 -12.75 30.64 -6.35
CA GLU A 88 -12.91 30.18 -7.74
C GLU A 88 -11.54 29.98 -8.43
N ALA A 89 -10.58 30.87 -8.17
CA ALA A 89 -9.24 30.78 -8.74
C ALA A 89 -8.48 29.54 -8.25
N ASP A 90 -8.55 29.26 -6.95
CA ASP A 90 -7.93 28.06 -6.36
C ASP A 90 -8.64 26.79 -6.82
N SER A 91 -9.97 26.82 -6.93
CA SER A 91 -10.77 25.71 -7.46
C SER A 91 -10.34 25.33 -8.87
N LYS A 92 -10.13 26.33 -9.75
CA LYS A 92 -9.63 26.10 -11.11
C LYS A 92 -8.25 25.47 -11.11
N LYS A 93 -7.33 26.00 -10.29
CA LYS A 93 -5.96 25.46 -10.17
C LYS A 93 -5.95 24.02 -9.66
N MET A 94 -6.73 23.71 -8.63
CA MET A 94 -6.85 22.36 -8.07
C MET A 94 -7.45 21.40 -9.09
N ASN A 95 -8.44 21.83 -9.87
CA ASN A 95 -9.01 21.02 -10.95
C ASN A 95 -7.97 20.69 -12.03
N GLU A 96 -7.24 21.70 -12.51
CA GLU A 96 -6.16 21.52 -13.49
C GLU A 96 -5.08 20.56 -12.95
N GLU A 97 -4.74 20.66 -11.68
CA GLU A 97 -3.77 19.78 -11.04
C GLU A 97 -4.27 18.33 -10.92
N ILE A 98 -5.53 18.12 -10.52
CA ILE A 98 -6.16 16.79 -10.46
C ILE A 98 -6.19 16.15 -11.85
N VAL A 99 -6.61 16.89 -12.88
CA VAL A 99 -6.62 16.40 -14.27
C VAL A 99 -5.20 16.08 -14.74
N GLY A 100 -4.23 16.94 -14.43
CA GLY A 100 -2.82 16.69 -14.72
C GLY A 100 -2.28 15.40 -14.09
N LEU A 101 -2.73 15.06 -12.87
CA LEU A 101 -2.37 13.81 -12.21
C LEU A 101 -2.97 12.59 -12.90
N TYR A 102 -4.23 12.64 -13.36
CA TYR A 102 -4.81 11.56 -14.17
C TYR A 102 -4.05 11.31 -15.48
N LEU A 103 -3.65 12.39 -16.17
CA LEU A 103 -2.83 12.30 -17.38
C LEU A 103 -1.46 11.71 -17.08
N LYS A 104 -0.82 12.13 -15.97
CA LYS A 104 0.46 11.57 -15.52
C LYS A 104 0.35 10.09 -15.21
N GLU A 105 -0.69 9.65 -14.49
CA GLU A 105 -0.92 8.22 -14.22
C GLU A 105 -1.06 7.42 -15.52
N SER A 106 -1.83 7.93 -16.49
CA SER A 106 -2.00 7.28 -17.80
C SER A 106 -0.69 7.18 -18.56
N GLN A 107 0.14 8.22 -18.53
CA GLN A 107 1.46 8.23 -19.14
C GLN A 107 2.42 7.24 -18.46
N LEU A 108 2.38 7.12 -17.12
CA LEU A 108 3.15 6.11 -16.40
C LEU A 108 2.76 4.70 -16.86
N VAL A 109 1.46 4.40 -16.94
CA VAL A 109 0.98 3.10 -17.42
C VAL A 109 1.51 2.79 -18.81
N LYS A 110 1.44 3.74 -19.74
CA LYS A 110 2.01 3.57 -21.08
C LYS A 110 3.51 3.30 -21.04
N THR A 111 4.27 4.19 -20.39
CA THR A 111 5.73 4.12 -20.34
C THR A 111 6.22 2.79 -19.77
N TYR A 112 5.63 2.33 -18.66
CA TYR A 112 6.06 1.09 -18.04
C TYR A 112 5.56 -0.16 -18.77
N ASN A 113 4.41 -0.12 -19.45
CA ASN A 113 4.03 -1.20 -20.38
C ASN A 113 5.07 -1.36 -21.49
N ASP A 114 5.52 -0.26 -22.09
CA ASP A 114 6.58 -0.27 -23.11
C ASP A 114 7.90 -0.85 -22.56
N GLN A 115 8.18 -0.67 -21.26
CA GLN A 115 9.33 -1.27 -20.60
C GLN A 115 9.14 -2.75 -20.28
N PHE A 116 7.98 -3.16 -19.78
CA PHE A 116 7.66 -4.57 -19.52
C PHE A 116 7.73 -5.42 -20.79
N LEU A 117 7.28 -4.89 -21.93
CA LEU A 117 7.36 -5.58 -23.24
C LEU A 117 8.80 -5.86 -23.70
N LYS A 118 9.80 -5.17 -23.15
CA LYS A 118 11.22 -5.42 -23.46
C LYS A 118 11.79 -6.61 -22.67
N VAL A 119 11.14 -6.98 -21.56
CA VAL A 119 11.66 -7.99 -20.62
C VAL A 119 10.73 -9.19 -20.44
N LEU A 120 9.47 -9.08 -20.86
CA LEU A 120 8.45 -10.12 -20.76
C LEU A 120 7.71 -10.33 -22.09
N PRO A 121 7.23 -11.55 -22.38
CA PRO A 121 6.29 -11.79 -23.46
C PRO A 121 5.01 -10.96 -23.31
N ALA A 122 4.46 -10.46 -24.43
CA ALA A 122 3.24 -9.63 -24.43
C ALA A 122 2.05 -10.27 -23.70
N LYS A 123 1.91 -11.61 -23.79
CA LYS A 123 0.89 -12.38 -23.07
C LYS A 123 1.01 -12.30 -21.54
N LYS A 124 2.21 -12.06 -21.00
CA LYS A 124 2.43 -11.85 -19.56
C LYS A 124 2.25 -10.38 -19.20
N VAL A 125 2.68 -9.46 -20.07
CA VAL A 125 2.51 -8.01 -19.83
C VAL A 125 1.04 -7.63 -19.69
N ILE A 126 0.15 -8.16 -20.53
CA ILE A 126 -1.29 -7.88 -20.44
C ILE A 126 -1.91 -8.35 -19.10
N LEU A 127 -1.26 -9.28 -18.38
CA LEU A 127 -1.71 -9.77 -17.07
C LEU A 127 -1.26 -8.88 -15.91
N VAL A 128 -0.30 -7.95 -16.09
CA VAL A 128 0.24 -7.13 -15.00
C VAL A 128 -0.87 -6.35 -14.29
N GLY A 129 -1.71 -5.62 -15.05
CA GLY A 129 -2.81 -4.83 -14.49
C GLY A 129 -3.86 -5.67 -13.76
N PRO A 130 -4.51 -6.64 -14.45
CA PRO A 130 -5.51 -7.50 -13.82
C PRO A 130 -5.00 -8.26 -12.59
N THR A 131 -3.77 -8.78 -12.63
CA THR A 131 -3.18 -9.52 -11.50
C THR A 131 -2.97 -8.60 -10.29
N GLU A 132 -2.52 -7.37 -10.51
CA GLU A 132 -2.36 -6.39 -9.43
C GLU A 132 -3.71 -5.96 -8.85
N ASP A 133 -4.74 -5.79 -9.68
CA ASP A 133 -6.09 -5.48 -9.21
C ASP A 133 -6.67 -6.62 -8.35
N GLU A 134 -6.58 -7.87 -8.84
CA GLU A 134 -7.01 -9.06 -8.09
C GLU A 134 -6.28 -9.17 -6.75
N PHE A 135 -4.96 -8.96 -6.74
CA PHE A 135 -4.16 -8.96 -5.52
C PHE A 135 -4.64 -7.89 -4.53
N ARG A 136 -4.85 -6.66 -5.01
CA ARG A 136 -5.32 -5.54 -4.17
C ARG A 136 -6.70 -5.83 -3.57
N PHE A 137 -7.64 -6.37 -4.35
CA PHE A 137 -8.96 -6.75 -3.84
C PHE A 137 -8.87 -7.87 -2.81
N LYS A 138 -8.04 -8.89 -3.06
CA LYS A 138 -7.78 -9.97 -2.10
C LYS A 138 -7.24 -9.42 -0.77
N MET A 139 -6.25 -8.53 -0.82
CA MET A 139 -5.66 -7.95 0.38
C MET A 139 -6.64 -7.05 1.16
N ILE A 140 -7.47 -6.27 0.46
CA ILE A 140 -8.53 -5.48 1.11
C ILE A 140 -9.49 -6.40 1.88
N ARG A 141 -9.90 -7.52 1.28
CA ARG A 141 -10.79 -8.49 1.93
C ARG A 141 -10.13 -9.14 3.14
N GLU A 142 -8.90 -9.62 3.02
CA GLU A 142 -8.14 -10.22 4.12
C GLU A 142 -7.99 -9.25 5.30
N PHE A 143 -7.62 -7.99 5.03
CA PHE A 143 -7.43 -7.00 6.10
C PHE A 143 -8.75 -6.58 6.77
N ARG A 144 -9.86 -6.55 6.03
CA ARG A 144 -11.18 -6.30 6.63
C ARG A 144 -11.60 -7.46 7.54
N GLN A 145 -11.46 -8.70 7.07
CA GLN A 145 -11.79 -9.89 7.86
C GLN A 145 -10.95 -9.99 9.14
N LYS A 146 -9.63 -9.76 9.05
CA LYS A 146 -8.74 -9.76 10.23
C LYS A 146 -9.18 -8.73 11.28
N ARG A 147 -9.64 -7.54 10.84
CA ARG A 147 -10.14 -6.51 11.75
C ARG A 147 -11.44 -6.93 12.44
N GLU A 148 -12.39 -7.49 11.70
CA GLU A 148 -13.65 -7.98 12.25
C GLU A 148 -13.46 -9.13 13.26
N GLU A 149 -12.43 -9.97 13.07
CA GLU A 149 -12.08 -11.04 14.01
C GLU A 149 -11.42 -10.51 15.29
N GLU A 150 -10.61 -9.45 15.18
CA GLU A 150 -10.00 -8.78 16.33
C GLU A 150 -11.04 -8.02 17.15
N ASP A 151 -11.99 -7.33 16.51
CA ASP A 151 -13.07 -6.59 17.19
C ASP A 151 -14.06 -7.52 17.95
N LYS A 152 -14.07 -8.82 17.64
CA LYS A 152 -14.90 -9.84 18.30
C LYS A 152 -14.22 -10.54 19.48
N LYS A 153 -12.91 -10.35 19.68
CA LYS A 153 -12.14 -10.95 20.79
C LYS A 153 -12.04 -10.00 21.97
#